data_AF-A0A517WJN2-F1
#
_entry.id   AF-A0A517WJN2-F1
#
_cell.length_a   1.000
_cell.length_b   1.000
_cell.length_c   1.000
_cell.angle_alpha   90.00
_cell.angle_beta   90.00
_cell.angle_gamma   90.00
#
_symmetry.space_group_name_H-M   'P 1'
#
loop_
_entity.id
_entity.type
_entity.pdbx_description
1 polymer ?
#
loop_
_entity_poly.entity_id
_entity_poly.type
_entity_poly.pdbx_seq_one_letter_code
_entity_poly.pdbx_strand_id
1 'polypeptide(L)'
;MPDRIVKPKWWISNGERPDGPYDVDIVRERIRTRELFPDNLACPVGGEEWRPLRDWKEVFADAISVAVSRLPPPPPINTTDDRFQVRSAPEELTLQPGRERRPISENTEGQPITSSEPYPNIAYGADVAFEPYLQNLQDLKKYVKSGWILYLLIMVPFFLPDFGSTPGSPWFLAIIATIIGGILFSVLIQPQENDYGIGISVFVFTFIIAIPLLFFFQEMASKYAGTPFTEVMQSGGGRFKLFMCLTWLIGNGYNQISPEDMGASLPFFYHLVAMFSSVALCEEVLKLIPVLYVAKHTVGDWKQRCLFVGAMSGLGFGVVEGVLYHSQVYQPQAMSLSIYLIRFFSVATLHGCWTIISAACFYHLIENPDDNTHKPPEDIFECTFLILVSVISSMILHSLYNVLVTWSLFLGLLVAWLTVFITVRVFDARSELQNLPCTDSTGTK
;
A
#
# COMPACT_ATOMS: atom_id res chain seq x y z
N MET A 1 14.13 -1.01 61.44
CA MET A 1 13.08 -0.38 60.61
C MET A 1 13.37 -0.80 59.17
N PRO A 2 12.40 -1.35 58.41
CA PRO A 2 12.65 -1.65 57.01
C PRO A 2 12.95 -0.33 56.28
N ASP A 3 14.07 -0.29 55.56
CA ASP A 3 14.45 0.85 54.73
C ASP A 3 13.30 1.15 53.77
N ARG A 4 12.70 2.33 53.90
CA ARG A 4 11.73 2.82 52.92
C ARG A 4 12.50 3.11 51.64
N ILE A 5 12.41 2.19 50.68
CA ILE A 5 12.89 2.41 49.32
C ILE A 5 12.08 3.58 48.76
N VAL A 6 12.70 4.76 48.72
CA VAL A 6 12.13 5.95 48.10
C VAL A 6 12.16 5.71 46.59
N LYS A 7 10.99 5.58 45.96
CA LYS A 7 10.91 5.45 44.51
C LYS A 7 11.52 6.72 43.87
N PRO A 8 12.40 6.58 42.86
CA PRO A 8 13.00 7.73 42.20
C PRO A 8 11.92 8.53 41.47
N LYS A 9 12.00 9.86 41.63
CA LYS A 9 11.16 10.82 40.91
C LYS A 9 11.93 11.40 39.73
N TRP A 10 11.22 11.94 38.75
CA TRP A 10 11.77 12.36 37.47
C TRP A 10 11.26 13.73 37.03
N TRP A 11 12.18 14.58 36.60
CA TRP A 11 11.87 15.78 35.84
C TRP A 11 11.82 15.44 34.35
N ILE A 12 10.85 16.00 33.62
CA ILE A 12 10.68 15.83 32.18
C ILE A 12 10.80 17.19 31.50
N SER A 13 11.33 17.25 30.28
CA SER A 13 11.42 18.48 29.51
C SER A 13 11.18 18.21 28.03
N ASN A 14 10.46 19.12 27.37
CA ASN A 14 10.30 19.17 25.92
C ASN A 14 11.28 20.16 25.26
N GLY A 15 12.30 20.62 25.99
CA GLY A 15 13.33 21.55 25.49
C GLY A 15 13.18 22.99 25.97
N GLU A 16 12.06 23.36 26.61
CA GLU A 16 11.84 24.74 27.06
C GLU A 16 11.91 24.91 28.58
N ARG A 17 11.25 24.03 29.35
CA ARG A 17 11.23 24.09 30.82
C ARG A 17 11.11 22.69 31.44
N PRO A 18 11.77 22.44 32.58
CA PRO A 18 11.55 21.22 33.35
C PRO A 18 10.13 21.22 33.95
N ASP A 19 9.44 20.10 33.75
CA ASP A 19 8.10 19.76 34.23
C ASP A 19 8.21 18.59 35.24
N GLY A 20 7.61 18.72 36.43
CA GLY A 20 7.66 17.70 37.49
C GLY A 20 7.99 18.21 38.90
N PRO A 21 8.55 17.37 39.80
CA PRO A 21 8.99 16.00 39.55
C PRO A 21 7.86 14.98 39.67
N TYR A 22 7.83 14.00 38.76
CA TYR A 22 6.82 12.94 38.67
C TYR A 22 7.33 11.60 39.22
N ASP A 23 6.41 10.78 39.73
CA ASP A 23 6.73 9.38 40.01
C ASP A 23 6.95 8.61 38.69
N VAL A 24 7.84 7.61 38.72
CA VAL A 24 8.17 6.78 37.54
C VAL A 24 6.92 6.19 36.87
N ASP A 25 5.91 5.82 37.66
CA ASP A 25 4.67 5.22 37.17
C ASP A 25 3.83 6.24 36.38
N ILE A 26 3.85 7.52 36.78
CA ILE A 26 3.19 8.62 36.03
C ILE A 26 3.91 8.86 34.71
N VAL A 27 5.25 8.91 34.71
CA VAL A 27 6.02 9.10 33.47
C VAL A 27 5.77 7.96 32.50
N ARG A 28 5.78 6.71 32.98
CA ARG A 28 5.42 5.53 32.17
C ARG A 28 4.03 5.65 31.58
N GLU A 29 3.05 6.07 32.36
CA GLU A 29 1.69 6.23 31.85
C GLU A 29 1.61 7.32 30.77
N ARG A 30 2.26 8.47 30.99
CA ARG A 30 2.36 9.55 30.00
C ARG A 30 3.06 9.10 28.70
N ILE A 31 4.04 8.19 28.79
CA ILE A 31 4.65 7.55 27.60
C ILE A 31 3.63 6.65 26.91
N ARG A 32 2.94 5.77 27.65
CA ARG A 32 1.94 4.83 27.11
C ARG A 32 0.77 5.55 26.44
N THR A 33 0.35 6.69 26.99
CA THR A 33 -0.72 7.55 26.44
C THR A 33 -0.22 8.51 25.36
N ARG A 34 1.08 8.51 25.04
CA ARG A 34 1.73 9.38 24.04
C ARG A 34 1.67 10.86 24.35
N GLU A 35 1.55 11.22 25.62
CA GLU A 35 1.78 12.60 26.05
C GLU A 35 3.29 12.92 26.07
N LEU A 36 4.12 11.90 26.33
CA LEU A 36 5.58 11.96 26.25
C LEU A 36 6.10 11.02 25.14
N PHE A 37 7.05 11.53 24.38
CA PHE A 37 7.74 10.84 23.29
C PHE A 37 9.13 10.36 23.75
N PRO A 38 9.71 9.33 23.12
CA PRO A 38 11.03 8.80 23.48
C PRO A 38 12.16 9.86 23.45
N ASP A 39 11.95 10.95 22.73
CA ASP A 39 12.90 12.05 22.52
C ASP A 39 12.79 13.15 23.59
N ASN A 40 11.72 13.14 24.40
CA ASN A 40 11.64 14.05 25.53
C ASN A 40 12.78 13.78 26.50
N LEU A 41 13.36 14.86 27.04
CA LEU A 41 14.45 14.76 27.97
C LEU A 41 13.90 14.43 29.36
N ALA A 42 14.58 13.54 30.08
CA ALA A 42 14.28 13.19 31.44
C ALA A 42 15.55 13.28 32.30
N CYS A 43 15.38 13.73 33.54
CA CYS A 43 16.43 13.81 34.54
C CYS A 43 15.89 13.30 35.89
N PRO A 44 16.51 12.28 36.52
CA PRO A 44 16.08 11.82 37.83
C PRO A 44 16.29 12.92 38.87
N VAL A 45 15.40 13.03 39.86
CA VAL A 45 15.54 14.02 40.95
C VAL A 45 16.85 13.78 41.70
N GLY A 46 17.70 14.81 41.75
CA GLY A 46 19.05 14.74 42.32
C GLY A 46 20.14 14.34 41.32
N GLY A 47 19.78 13.99 40.09
CA GLY A 47 20.71 13.87 38.97
C GLY A 47 20.99 15.23 38.31
N GLU A 48 22.10 15.31 37.58
CA GLU A 48 22.49 16.50 36.82
C GLU A 48 22.31 16.32 35.31
N GLU A 49 22.03 15.09 34.87
CA GLU A 49 22.08 14.73 33.46
C GLU A 49 20.69 14.57 32.85
N TRP A 50 20.43 15.39 31.83
CA TRP A 50 19.25 15.29 31.00
C TRP A 50 19.54 14.41 29.79
N ARG A 51 18.81 13.30 29.68
CA ARG A 51 18.90 12.41 28.51
C ARG A 51 17.51 12.11 27.96
N PRO A 52 17.38 11.85 26.64
CA PRO A 52 16.16 11.31 26.06
C PRO A 52 15.59 10.13 26.85
N LEU A 53 14.26 10.05 26.97
CA LEU A 53 13.56 8.94 27.65
C LEU A 53 13.98 7.56 27.12
N ARG A 54 14.26 7.44 25.81
CA ARG A 54 14.79 6.20 25.19
C ARG A 54 16.13 5.73 25.73
N ASP A 55 16.95 6.63 26.28
CA ASP A 55 18.27 6.30 26.80
C ASP A 55 18.19 5.75 28.23
N TRP A 56 17.05 5.95 28.91
CA TRP A 56 16.76 5.41 30.23
C TRP A 56 16.07 4.03 30.15
N LYS A 57 16.66 3.10 29.39
CA LYS A 57 16.07 1.79 29.06
C LYS A 57 15.65 0.99 30.29
N GLU A 58 16.46 1.00 31.33
CA GLU A 58 16.21 0.30 32.61
C GLU A 58 14.89 0.73 33.29
N VAL A 59 14.42 1.94 32.97
CA VAL A 59 13.29 2.58 33.66
C VAL A 59 12.06 2.63 32.75
N PHE A 60 12.22 2.96 31.48
CA PHE A 60 11.10 3.27 30.59
C PHE A 60 10.97 2.33 29.37
N ALA A 61 11.84 1.35 29.18
CA ALA A 61 11.78 0.46 28.00
C ALA A 61 10.42 -0.23 27.85
N ASP A 62 9.79 -0.65 28.96
CA ASP A 62 8.47 -1.29 28.95
C ASP A 62 7.39 -0.33 28.42
N ALA A 63 7.36 0.89 28.93
CA ALA A 63 6.37 1.89 28.54
C ALA A 63 6.58 2.37 27.10
N ILE A 64 7.83 2.54 26.68
CA ILE A 64 8.19 2.90 25.29
C ILE A 64 7.78 1.77 24.33
N SER A 65 8.07 0.52 24.67
CA SER A 65 7.66 -0.64 23.86
C SER A 65 6.14 -0.71 23.72
N VAL A 66 5.38 -0.44 24.79
CA VAL A 66 3.91 -0.36 24.74
C VAL A 66 3.41 0.82 23.89
N ALA A 67 4.05 1.98 23.97
CA ALA A 67 3.66 3.16 23.19
C ALA A 67 3.92 2.98 21.68
N VAL A 68 5.07 2.36 21.34
CA VAL A 68 5.51 2.04 19.97
C VAL A 68 4.65 0.93 19.38
N SER A 69 4.37 -0.14 20.13
CA SER A 69 3.49 -1.23 19.66
C SER A 69 2.10 -0.73 19.31
N ARG A 70 1.58 0.31 19.96
CA ARG A 70 0.28 0.92 19.62
C ARG A 70 0.26 1.64 18.26
N LEU A 71 1.39 1.84 17.59
CA LEU A 71 1.42 2.47 16.26
C LEU A 71 1.12 1.41 15.20
N PRO A 72 0.41 1.73 14.11
CA PRO A 72 0.33 0.82 12.99
C PRO A 72 1.76 0.61 12.44
N PRO A 73 2.26 -0.63 12.41
CA PRO A 73 3.57 -1.00 11.90
C PRO A 73 3.63 -0.84 10.36
N PRO A 74 4.72 -0.27 9.79
CA PRO A 74 5.01 -0.25 8.36
C PRO A 74 5.57 -1.58 7.84
N PRO A 75 5.25 -1.99 6.58
CA PRO A 75 5.39 -3.31 5.89
C PRO A 75 6.32 -4.37 6.49
N PRO A 76 5.89 -5.64 6.58
CA PRO A 76 6.64 -6.62 7.31
C PRO A 76 7.93 -6.89 6.56
N ILE A 77 9.06 -6.67 7.24
CA ILE A 77 10.38 -6.98 6.70
C ILE A 77 10.66 -8.42 7.07
N ASN A 78 11.05 -9.22 6.09
CA ASN A 78 11.32 -10.64 6.31
C ASN A 78 12.49 -10.79 7.30
N THR A 79 12.17 -11.04 8.58
CA THR A 79 13.16 -11.34 9.61
C THR A 79 13.53 -12.82 9.53
N THR A 80 14.23 -13.21 8.47
CA THR A 80 15.00 -14.47 8.52
C THR A 80 16.25 -14.23 9.36
N ASP A 81 16.04 -14.09 10.68
CA ASP A 81 17.09 -14.34 11.67
C ASP A 81 16.88 -15.74 12.25
N ASP A 82 16.79 -16.72 11.34
CA ASP A 82 17.02 -18.12 11.68
C ASP A 82 18.43 -18.46 11.21
N ARG A 83 19.34 -18.58 12.20
CA ARG A 83 20.59 -19.31 12.05
C ARG A 83 20.25 -20.67 11.42
N PHE A 84 20.49 -20.78 10.11
CA PHE A 84 20.52 -22.06 9.42
C PHE A 84 21.58 -22.94 10.09
N GLN A 85 21.14 -23.82 11.00
CA GLN A 85 21.85 -25.07 11.22
C GLN A 85 21.78 -25.82 9.90
N VAL A 86 22.91 -25.88 9.23
CA VAL A 86 23.15 -26.72 8.05
C VAL A 86 22.77 -28.16 8.42
N ARG A 87 21.57 -28.57 8.03
CA ARG A 87 21.25 -29.99 7.89
C ARG A 87 21.61 -30.41 6.47
N SER A 88 22.42 -31.45 6.42
CA SER A 88 23.00 -32.11 5.26
C SER A 88 21.98 -32.40 4.16
N ALA A 89 22.47 -32.31 2.92
CA ALA A 89 21.78 -32.45 1.65
C ALA A 89 20.93 -33.74 1.49
N PRO A 90 19.92 -33.71 0.58
CA PRO A 90 19.00 -34.82 0.38
C PRO A 90 19.49 -35.84 -0.65
N GLU A 91 18.89 -37.02 -0.49
CA GLU A 91 19.02 -38.23 -1.29
C GLU A 91 18.54 -38.04 -2.74
N GLU A 92 19.24 -38.74 -3.62
CA GLU A 92 19.22 -38.74 -5.07
C GLU A 92 17.85 -39.16 -5.65
N LEU A 93 17.18 -38.27 -6.37
CA LEU A 93 15.91 -38.57 -7.06
C LEU A 93 16.15 -38.74 -8.57
N THR A 94 16.26 -40.01 -8.95
CA THR A 94 16.34 -40.52 -10.32
C THR A 94 15.17 -40.04 -11.19
N LEU A 95 15.48 -39.31 -12.26
CA LEU A 95 14.54 -38.95 -13.33
C LEU A 95 14.38 -40.12 -14.31
N GLN A 96 13.14 -40.60 -14.50
CA GLN A 96 12.78 -41.47 -15.63
C GLN A 96 12.44 -40.63 -16.87
N PRO A 97 12.83 -41.05 -18.09
CA PRO A 97 12.43 -40.39 -19.31
C PRO A 97 11.18 -41.02 -19.92
N GLY A 98 10.36 -40.18 -20.56
CA GLY A 98 9.59 -40.57 -21.74
C GLY A 98 8.08 -40.69 -21.55
N ARG A 99 7.33 -39.71 -22.07
CA ARG A 99 6.04 -39.99 -22.71
C ARG A 99 5.79 -39.04 -23.87
N GLU A 100 5.83 -39.63 -25.06
CA GLU A 100 5.50 -39.01 -26.35
C GLU A 100 4.08 -38.43 -26.34
N ARG A 101 3.93 -37.17 -26.79
CA ARG A 101 2.63 -36.59 -27.13
C ARG A 101 2.24 -37.01 -28.55
N ARG A 102 1.07 -37.64 -28.68
CA ARG A 102 0.38 -37.83 -29.96
C ARG A 102 -0.32 -36.52 -30.39
N PRO A 103 -0.44 -36.26 -31.70
CA PRO A 103 -1.18 -35.12 -32.22
C PRO A 103 -2.69 -35.36 -32.12
N ILE A 104 -3.41 -34.30 -31.74
CA ILE A 104 -4.88 -34.25 -31.75
C ILE A 104 -5.30 -33.81 -33.16
N SER A 105 -5.81 -34.77 -33.95
CA SER A 105 -6.50 -34.52 -35.20
C SER A 105 -7.98 -34.26 -34.94
N GLU A 106 -8.51 -33.27 -35.68
CA GLU A 106 -9.83 -33.26 -36.34
C GLU A 106 -10.95 -34.10 -35.72
N ASN A 107 -11.97 -33.40 -35.21
CA ASN A 107 -13.36 -33.50 -35.67
C ASN A 107 -14.25 -32.73 -34.69
N THR A 108 -15.08 -31.81 -35.19
CA THR A 108 -16.56 -31.84 -35.04
C THR A 108 -17.11 -30.58 -35.72
N GLU A 109 -17.52 -30.74 -36.98
CA GLU A 109 -18.53 -29.86 -37.59
C GLU A 109 -19.85 -30.06 -36.84
N GLY A 110 -20.32 -29.02 -36.14
CA GLY A 110 -21.63 -28.96 -35.51
C GLY A 110 -22.58 -28.08 -36.32
N GLN A 111 -23.68 -28.68 -36.77
CA GLN A 111 -24.76 -28.05 -37.55
C GLN A 111 -25.42 -26.84 -36.85
N PRO A 112 -25.98 -25.87 -37.60
CA PRO A 112 -26.78 -24.80 -37.06
C PRO A 112 -28.17 -25.31 -36.65
N ILE A 113 -28.47 -25.28 -35.35
CA ILE A 113 -29.81 -25.52 -34.81
C ILE A 113 -30.63 -24.23 -34.99
N THR A 114 -31.49 -24.22 -35.99
CA THR A 114 -32.60 -23.27 -36.11
C THR A 114 -33.76 -23.76 -35.24
N SER A 115 -33.88 -23.24 -34.01
CA SER A 115 -35.10 -23.39 -33.20
C SER A 115 -35.74 -22.02 -32.99
N SER A 116 -36.75 -21.74 -33.79
CA SER A 116 -37.63 -20.58 -33.70
C SER A 116 -38.83 -20.89 -32.80
N GLU A 117 -38.62 -21.00 -31.49
CA GLU A 117 -39.73 -20.99 -30.52
C GLU A 117 -39.84 -19.60 -29.88
N PRO A 118 -41.03 -18.96 -29.92
CA PRO A 118 -41.24 -17.69 -29.27
C PRO A 118 -41.27 -17.89 -27.75
N TYR A 119 -40.38 -17.19 -27.05
CA TYR A 119 -40.36 -17.15 -25.58
C TYR A 119 -41.72 -16.69 -25.04
N PRO A 120 -42.26 -17.35 -24.00
CA PRO A 120 -43.49 -16.90 -23.36
C PRO A 120 -43.25 -15.52 -22.73
N ASN A 121 -44.15 -14.58 -23.02
CA ASN A 121 -44.20 -13.24 -22.45
C ASN A 121 -44.25 -13.33 -20.92
N ILE A 122 -43.10 -13.16 -20.27
CA ILE A 122 -42.99 -13.02 -18.82
C ILE A 122 -43.45 -11.59 -18.47
N ALA A 123 -44.63 -11.51 -17.87
CA ALA A 123 -45.17 -10.45 -17.01
C ALA A 123 -44.59 -9.03 -17.19
N TYR A 124 -45.22 -8.25 -18.07
CA TYR A 124 -45.03 -6.82 -18.30
C TYR A 124 -45.62 -5.96 -17.16
N GLY A 125 -45.21 -6.20 -15.90
CA GLY A 125 -45.84 -5.59 -14.73
C GLY A 125 -44.93 -5.25 -13.54
N ALA A 126 -43.62 -5.54 -13.62
CA ALA A 126 -42.69 -5.27 -12.51
C ALA A 126 -41.86 -3.97 -12.67
N ASP A 127 -41.76 -3.41 -13.88
CA ASP A 127 -40.84 -2.28 -14.15
C ASP A 127 -41.33 -0.92 -13.63
N VAL A 128 -42.64 -0.73 -13.42
CA VAL A 128 -43.17 0.61 -13.10
C VAL A 128 -42.85 1.06 -11.67
N ALA A 129 -42.50 0.13 -10.77
CA ALA A 129 -42.17 0.45 -9.39
C ALA A 129 -40.67 0.75 -9.16
N PHE A 130 -39.79 0.42 -10.12
CA PHE A 130 -38.34 0.53 -9.95
C PHE A 130 -37.77 1.82 -10.56
N GLU A 131 -38.44 2.39 -11.56
CA GLU A 131 -38.04 3.63 -12.24
C GLU A 131 -37.82 4.83 -11.30
N PRO A 132 -38.71 5.13 -10.33
CA PRO A 132 -38.52 6.25 -9.40
C PRO A 132 -37.31 6.06 -8.48
N TYR A 133 -36.96 4.80 -8.19
CA TYR A 133 -35.81 4.47 -7.34
C TYR A 133 -34.49 4.61 -8.11
N LEU A 134 -34.46 4.17 -9.37
CA LEU A 134 -33.35 4.40 -10.30
C LEU A 134 -33.12 5.91 -10.54
N GLN A 135 -34.20 6.68 -10.71
CA GLN A 135 -34.10 8.12 -10.88
C GLN A 135 -33.54 8.81 -9.62
N ASN A 136 -34.01 8.42 -8.43
CA ASN A 136 -33.46 8.91 -7.16
C ASN A 136 -31.98 8.54 -6.96
N LEU A 137 -31.55 7.35 -7.40
CA LEU A 137 -30.13 6.97 -7.38
C LEU A 137 -29.29 7.81 -8.35
N GLN A 138 -29.84 8.14 -9.53
CA GLN A 138 -29.17 9.02 -10.51
C GLN A 138 -29.10 10.48 -10.01
N ASP A 139 -30.13 10.97 -9.33
CA ASP A 139 -30.11 12.29 -8.71
C ASP A 139 -29.15 12.32 -7.51
N LEU A 140 -29.14 11.28 -6.67
CA LEU A 140 -28.14 11.13 -5.60
C LEU A 140 -26.71 11.10 -6.17
N LYS A 141 -26.51 10.46 -7.34
CA LYS A 141 -25.24 10.45 -8.10
C LYS A 141 -24.82 11.84 -8.58
N LYS A 142 -25.76 12.76 -8.79
CA LYS A 142 -25.50 14.17 -9.14
C LYS A 142 -25.09 15.03 -7.93
N TYR A 143 -25.62 14.71 -6.74
CA TYR A 143 -25.38 15.49 -5.52
C TYR A 143 -24.22 14.95 -4.66
N VAL A 144 -24.00 13.64 -4.67
CA VAL A 144 -22.85 13.02 -4.01
C VAL A 144 -21.71 13.01 -5.00
N LYS A 145 -20.84 14.03 -4.97
CA LYS A 145 -19.52 13.90 -5.59
C LYS A 145 -18.87 12.64 -5.01
N SER A 146 -18.75 11.60 -5.82
CA SER A 146 -18.41 10.23 -5.42
C SER A 146 -17.17 10.15 -4.50
N GLY A 147 -16.26 11.13 -4.61
CA GLY A 147 -15.08 11.27 -3.76
C GLY A 147 -15.35 11.37 -2.25
N TRP A 148 -16.48 11.91 -1.79
CA TRP A 148 -16.75 12.02 -0.34
C TRP A 148 -16.83 10.67 0.38
N ILE A 149 -17.35 9.64 -0.30
CA ILE A 149 -17.41 8.28 0.26
C ILE A 149 -15.99 7.73 0.45
N LEU A 150 -15.08 8.04 -0.46
CA LEU A 150 -13.66 7.67 -0.34
C LEU A 150 -12.98 8.35 0.85
N TYR A 151 -13.26 9.63 1.09
CA TYR A 151 -12.80 10.31 2.31
C TYR A 151 -13.34 9.63 3.56
N LEU A 152 -14.63 9.31 3.62
CA LEU A 152 -15.22 8.67 4.79
C LEU A 152 -14.60 7.30 5.07
N LEU A 153 -14.46 6.45 4.04
CA LEU A 153 -13.91 5.11 4.19
C LEU A 153 -12.48 5.14 4.73
N ILE A 154 -11.66 6.08 4.25
CA ILE A 154 -10.26 6.19 4.66
C ILE A 154 -10.09 6.93 5.99
N MET A 155 -10.84 8.00 6.24
CA MET A 155 -10.59 8.87 7.39
C MET A 155 -11.30 8.44 8.66
N VAL A 156 -12.53 7.91 8.57
CA VAL A 156 -13.32 7.54 9.77
C VAL A 156 -12.54 6.60 10.70
N PRO A 157 -11.84 5.56 10.22
CA PRO A 157 -11.07 4.68 11.10
C PRO A 157 -10.00 5.39 11.95
N PHE A 158 -9.42 6.52 11.48
CA PHE A 158 -8.43 7.27 12.25
C PHE A 158 -9.02 8.03 13.44
N PHE A 159 -10.32 8.31 13.43
CA PHE A 159 -11.02 9.00 14.51
C PHE A 159 -11.62 8.04 15.54
N LEU A 160 -11.56 6.74 15.28
CA LEU A 160 -12.04 5.75 16.23
C LEU A 160 -11.08 5.69 17.42
N PRO A 161 -11.59 5.69 18.66
CA PRO A 161 -10.75 5.48 19.83
C PRO A 161 -10.11 4.09 19.80
N ASP A 162 -9.21 3.82 20.72
CA ASP A 162 -8.72 2.46 20.93
C ASP A 162 -9.87 1.59 21.48
N PHE A 163 -10.40 0.64 20.69
CA PHE A 163 -11.54 -0.18 21.10
C PHE A 163 -11.52 -1.59 20.48
N GLY A 164 -12.23 -2.50 21.16
CA GLY A 164 -12.42 -3.88 20.73
C GLY A 164 -11.20 -4.77 20.99
N SER A 165 -11.44 -6.07 21.14
CA SER A 165 -10.37 -7.07 21.26
C SER A 165 -9.76 -7.39 19.90
N THR A 166 -8.55 -7.93 19.90
CA THR A 166 -7.93 -8.50 18.70
C THR A 166 -8.87 -9.52 18.06
N PRO A 167 -9.22 -9.37 16.76
CA PRO A 167 -10.06 -10.33 16.08
C PRO A 167 -9.33 -11.67 16.00
N GLY A 168 -10.05 -12.77 16.28
CA GLY A 168 -9.48 -14.12 16.18
C GLY A 168 -9.09 -14.53 14.76
N SER A 169 -9.62 -13.84 13.74
CA SER A 169 -9.27 -14.05 12.33
C SER A 169 -9.39 -12.73 11.55
N PRO A 170 -8.38 -12.34 10.76
CA PRO A 170 -8.41 -11.10 9.98
C PRO A 170 -9.23 -11.25 8.70
N TRP A 171 -9.50 -12.49 8.26
CA TRP A 171 -10.08 -12.80 6.95
C TRP A 171 -11.48 -12.23 6.75
N PHE A 172 -12.29 -12.19 7.81
CA PHE A 172 -13.62 -11.59 7.73
C PHE A 172 -13.53 -10.08 7.42
N LEU A 173 -12.64 -9.35 8.09
CA LEU A 173 -12.41 -7.93 7.82
C LEU A 173 -11.80 -7.72 6.44
N ALA A 174 -10.85 -8.57 6.04
CA ALA A 174 -10.25 -8.55 4.71
C ALA A 174 -11.29 -8.67 3.60
N ILE A 175 -12.19 -9.67 3.68
CA ILE A 175 -13.26 -9.89 2.70
C ILE A 175 -14.20 -8.68 2.62
N ILE A 176 -14.64 -8.17 3.77
CA ILE A 176 -15.53 -6.99 3.81
C ILE A 176 -14.85 -5.76 3.21
N ALA A 177 -13.59 -5.51 3.58
CA ALA A 177 -12.81 -4.40 3.03
C ALA A 177 -12.61 -4.53 1.52
N THR A 178 -12.34 -5.73 1.01
CA THR A 178 -12.25 -5.99 -0.44
C THR A 178 -13.56 -5.67 -1.14
N ILE A 179 -14.71 -6.11 -0.62
CA ILE A 179 -16.01 -5.87 -1.24
C ILE A 179 -16.32 -4.37 -1.23
N ILE A 180 -16.18 -3.70 -0.08
CA ILE A 180 -16.48 -2.27 0.06
C ILE A 180 -15.54 -1.43 -0.79
N GLY A 181 -14.23 -1.69 -0.75
CA GLY A 181 -13.23 -0.99 -1.56
C GLY A 181 -13.44 -1.21 -3.06
N GLY A 182 -13.75 -2.44 -3.48
CA GLY A 182 -14.07 -2.77 -4.87
C GLY A 182 -15.30 -2.00 -5.38
N ILE A 183 -16.41 -2.05 -4.63
CA ILE A 183 -17.63 -1.28 -4.96
C ILE A 183 -17.32 0.21 -5.05
N LEU A 184 -16.57 0.75 -4.09
CA LEU A 184 -16.21 2.16 -4.07
C LEU A 184 -15.41 2.56 -5.31
N PHE A 185 -14.38 1.79 -5.68
CA PHE A 185 -13.60 2.06 -6.88
C PHE A 185 -14.42 1.90 -8.16
N SER A 186 -15.34 0.93 -8.22
CA SER A 186 -16.27 0.80 -9.35
C SER A 186 -17.18 2.03 -9.49
N VAL A 187 -17.70 2.57 -8.39
CA VAL A 187 -18.53 3.79 -8.40
C VAL A 187 -17.73 5.02 -8.81
N LEU A 188 -16.49 5.14 -8.34
CA LEU A 188 -15.60 6.26 -8.66
C LEU A 188 -15.15 6.26 -10.12
N ILE A 189 -14.71 5.09 -10.62
CA ILE A 189 -14.02 4.97 -11.92
C ILE A 189 -15.02 4.72 -13.04
N GLN A 190 -16.16 4.11 -12.73
CA GLN A 190 -17.21 3.68 -13.67
C GLN A 190 -16.62 2.82 -14.80
N PRO A 191 -16.01 1.66 -14.45
CA PRO A 191 -15.41 0.76 -15.43
C PRO A 191 -16.50 0.13 -16.33
N GLN A 192 -16.12 -0.30 -17.52
CA GLN A 192 -17.03 -1.02 -18.43
C GLN A 192 -17.33 -2.43 -17.90
N GLU A 193 -18.42 -3.05 -18.36
CA GLU A 193 -18.81 -4.41 -17.92
C GLU A 193 -17.67 -5.44 -18.07
N ASN A 194 -16.94 -5.36 -19.18
CA ASN A 194 -15.81 -6.26 -19.46
C ASN A 194 -14.60 -6.02 -18.55
N ASP A 195 -14.50 -4.84 -17.91
CA ASP A 195 -13.35 -4.48 -17.08
C ASP A 195 -13.43 -5.11 -15.68
N TYR A 196 -14.62 -5.48 -15.19
CA TYR A 196 -14.80 -6.10 -13.88
C TYR A 196 -14.06 -7.44 -13.76
N GLY A 197 -14.15 -8.29 -14.79
CA GLY A 197 -13.44 -9.56 -14.83
C GLY A 197 -11.91 -9.38 -14.81
N ILE A 198 -11.41 -8.37 -15.51
CA ILE A 198 -9.99 -7.99 -15.51
C ILE A 198 -9.60 -7.48 -14.11
N GLY A 199 -10.37 -6.57 -13.52
CA GLY A 199 -10.10 -6.03 -12.19
C GLY A 199 -10.04 -7.09 -11.10
N ILE A 200 -10.98 -8.05 -11.11
CA ILE A 200 -10.97 -9.19 -10.18
C ILE A 200 -9.72 -10.06 -10.39
N SER A 201 -9.39 -10.37 -11.64
CA SER A 201 -8.21 -11.19 -11.98
C SER A 201 -6.93 -10.52 -11.50
N VAL A 202 -6.82 -9.20 -11.67
CA VAL A 202 -5.68 -8.39 -11.22
C VAL A 202 -5.61 -8.32 -9.70
N PHE A 203 -6.73 -8.12 -9.01
CA PHE A 203 -6.79 -8.18 -7.55
C PHE A 203 -6.24 -9.50 -7.04
N VAL A 204 -6.73 -10.62 -7.58
CA VAL A 204 -6.29 -11.98 -7.18
C VAL A 204 -4.82 -12.20 -7.51
N PHE A 205 -4.37 -11.77 -8.68
CA PHE A 205 -2.96 -11.84 -9.07
C PHE A 205 -2.08 -11.12 -8.06
N THR A 206 -2.36 -9.85 -7.76
CA THR A 206 -1.55 -9.06 -6.84
C THR A 206 -1.64 -9.61 -5.41
N PHE A 207 -2.83 -10.03 -4.97
CA PHE A 207 -3.05 -10.65 -3.66
C PHE A 207 -2.18 -11.90 -3.45
N ILE A 208 -2.05 -12.76 -4.46
CA ILE A 208 -1.31 -14.03 -4.34
C ILE A 208 0.18 -13.86 -4.63
N ILE A 209 0.53 -13.10 -5.67
CA ILE A 209 1.89 -13.10 -6.25
C ILE A 209 2.75 -11.96 -5.71
N ALA A 210 2.17 -10.81 -5.34
CA ALA A 210 2.98 -9.63 -5.04
C ALA A 210 3.86 -9.80 -3.80
N ILE A 211 3.35 -10.46 -2.76
CA ILE A 211 4.10 -10.65 -1.50
C ILE A 211 5.26 -11.63 -1.67
N PRO A 212 5.10 -12.86 -2.20
CA PRO A 212 6.23 -13.74 -2.48
C PRO A 212 7.29 -13.06 -3.35
N LEU A 213 6.85 -12.30 -4.35
CA LEU A 213 7.76 -11.59 -5.25
C LEU A 213 8.48 -10.44 -4.53
N LEU A 214 7.79 -9.69 -3.66
CA LEU A 214 8.39 -8.66 -2.82
C LEU A 214 9.46 -9.26 -1.90
N PHE A 215 9.16 -10.35 -1.20
CA PHE A 215 10.11 -11.03 -0.32
C PHE A 215 11.32 -11.59 -1.08
N PHE A 216 11.11 -12.12 -2.28
CA PHE A 216 12.20 -12.53 -3.15
C PHE A 216 13.13 -11.36 -3.48
N PHE A 217 12.58 -10.20 -3.85
CA PHE A 217 13.39 -9.01 -4.12
C PHE A 217 14.08 -8.45 -2.87
N GLN A 218 13.41 -8.48 -1.72
CA GLN A 218 14.01 -8.10 -0.43
C GLN A 218 15.19 -9.00 -0.08
N GLU A 219 15.07 -10.31 -0.25
CA GLU A 219 16.15 -11.27 0.02
C GLU A 219 17.32 -11.08 -0.96
N MET A 220 17.04 -10.77 -2.22
CA MET A 220 18.10 -10.42 -3.16
C MET A 220 18.82 -9.12 -2.77
N ALA A 221 18.06 -8.12 -2.33
CA ALA A 221 18.60 -6.82 -1.96
C ALA A 221 19.42 -6.87 -0.66
N SER A 222 18.99 -7.66 0.33
CA SER A 222 19.68 -7.81 1.61
C SER A 222 21.09 -8.40 1.46
N LYS A 223 21.33 -9.22 0.43
CA LYS A 223 22.68 -9.75 0.10
C LYS A 223 23.70 -8.67 -0.25
N TYR A 224 23.24 -7.50 -0.70
CA TYR A 224 24.08 -6.35 -1.04
C TYR A 224 24.06 -5.26 0.02
N ALA A 225 23.22 -5.39 1.04
CA ALA A 225 23.13 -4.39 2.09
C ALA A 225 24.42 -4.37 2.93
N GLY A 226 24.92 -3.17 3.25
CA GLY A 226 26.19 -2.99 3.98
C GLY A 226 27.47 -3.14 3.14
N THR A 227 27.37 -3.60 1.88
CA THR A 227 28.52 -3.55 0.95
C THR A 227 28.89 -2.09 0.62
N PRO A 228 30.17 -1.71 0.56
CA PRO A 228 30.57 -0.36 0.14
C PRO A 228 30.09 -0.04 -1.28
N PHE A 229 29.54 1.14 -1.49
CA PHE A 229 29.05 1.57 -2.81
C PHE A 229 30.14 1.48 -3.91
N THR A 230 31.41 1.73 -3.55
CA THR A 230 32.55 1.59 -4.45
C THR A 230 32.74 0.17 -4.97
N GLU A 231 32.48 -0.84 -4.13
CA GLU A 231 32.57 -2.26 -4.51
C GLU A 231 31.45 -2.64 -5.47
N VAL A 232 30.22 -2.17 -5.21
CA VAL A 232 29.08 -2.36 -6.11
C VAL A 232 29.35 -1.72 -7.48
N MET A 233 29.94 -0.52 -7.51
CA MET A 233 30.26 0.19 -8.76
C MET A 233 31.44 -0.43 -9.54
N GLN A 234 32.32 -1.16 -8.86
CA GLN A 234 33.38 -1.95 -9.47
C GLN A 234 32.84 -3.27 -10.05
N SER A 235 31.75 -3.81 -9.48
CA SER A 235 31.07 -4.99 -9.99
C SER A 235 30.25 -4.69 -11.25
N GLY A 236 30.42 -5.51 -12.29
CA GLY A 236 29.62 -5.44 -13.52
C GLY A 236 30.03 -4.38 -14.54
N GLY A 237 29.39 -4.42 -15.71
CA GLY A 237 29.59 -3.47 -16.82
C GLY A 237 28.27 -2.91 -17.34
N GLY A 238 28.31 -1.68 -17.85
CA GLY A 238 27.18 -1.06 -18.53
C GLY A 238 25.88 -1.03 -17.71
N ARG A 239 24.78 -1.47 -18.34
CA ARG A 239 23.43 -1.38 -17.80
C ARG A 239 23.21 -2.26 -16.55
N PHE A 240 23.99 -3.33 -16.37
CA PHE A 240 23.94 -4.17 -15.16
C PHE A 240 24.32 -3.41 -13.90
N LYS A 241 25.18 -2.37 -14.00
CA LYS A 241 25.54 -1.51 -12.86
C LYS A 241 24.35 -0.77 -12.28
N LEU A 242 23.41 -0.33 -13.11
CA LEU A 242 22.20 0.37 -12.65
C LEU A 242 21.33 -0.57 -11.81
N PHE A 243 21.16 -1.82 -12.27
CA PHE A 243 20.42 -2.84 -11.53
C PHE A 243 21.08 -3.14 -10.17
N MET A 244 22.41 -3.29 -10.14
CA MET A 244 23.15 -3.51 -8.89
C MET A 244 23.07 -2.31 -7.94
N CYS A 245 23.16 -1.09 -8.47
CA CYS A 245 22.98 0.15 -7.70
C CYS A 245 21.57 0.23 -7.08
N LEU A 246 20.54 -0.11 -7.86
CA LEU A 246 19.16 -0.13 -7.38
C LEU A 246 18.96 -1.17 -6.28
N THR A 247 19.48 -2.39 -6.51
CA THR A 247 19.41 -3.49 -5.55
C THR A 247 20.15 -3.16 -4.25
N TRP A 248 21.32 -2.53 -4.35
CA TRP A 248 22.07 -2.03 -3.21
C TRP A 248 21.30 -0.95 -2.44
N LEU A 249 20.70 0.01 -3.15
CA LEU A 249 19.92 1.08 -2.54
C LEU A 249 18.72 0.52 -1.78
N ILE A 250 17.98 -0.40 -2.40
CA ILE A 250 16.84 -1.11 -1.77
C ILE A 250 17.31 -1.85 -0.52
N GLY A 251 18.40 -2.61 -0.61
CA GLY A 251 18.93 -3.42 0.50
C GLY A 251 19.36 -2.56 1.69
N ASN A 252 20.05 -1.46 1.43
CA ASN A 252 20.44 -0.52 2.50
C ASN A 252 19.24 0.20 3.10
N GLY A 253 18.22 0.54 2.30
CA GLY A 253 16.97 1.10 2.81
C GLY A 253 16.26 0.14 3.77
N TYR A 254 16.10 -1.13 3.38
CA TYR A 254 15.51 -2.15 4.26
C TYR A 254 16.33 -2.40 5.53
N ASN A 255 17.66 -2.45 5.43
CA ASN A 255 18.52 -2.63 6.61
C ASN A 255 18.42 -1.46 7.61
N GLN A 256 18.13 -0.25 7.13
CA GLN A 256 17.95 0.91 8.00
C GLN A 256 16.59 0.90 8.70
N ILE A 257 15.54 0.40 8.04
CA ILE A 257 14.21 0.24 8.64
C ILE A 257 14.22 -1.08 9.39
N SER A 258 14.93 -1.15 10.52
CA SER A 258 15.02 -2.41 11.27
C SER A 258 13.62 -2.87 11.74
N PRO A 259 13.38 -4.18 11.88
CA PRO A 259 12.10 -4.70 12.40
C PRO A 259 11.81 -4.27 13.84
N GLU A 260 12.84 -3.97 14.64
CA GLU A 260 12.71 -3.71 16.07
C GLU A 260 12.09 -2.34 16.37
N ASP A 261 12.46 -1.32 15.60
CA ASP A 261 12.02 0.06 15.82
C ASP A 261 11.39 0.70 14.59
N MET A 262 11.37 -0.01 13.45
CA MET A 262 10.75 0.42 12.20
C MET A 262 11.29 1.79 11.74
N GLY A 263 12.58 2.04 11.97
CA GLY A 263 13.23 3.31 11.63
C GLY A 263 12.80 4.47 12.52
N ALA A 264 12.05 4.26 13.60
CA ALA A 264 11.62 5.32 14.50
C ALA A 264 12.79 6.03 15.21
N SER A 265 13.94 5.36 15.36
CA SER A 265 15.16 6.01 15.87
C SER A 265 15.91 6.84 14.82
N LEU A 266 15.59 6.68 13.53
CA LEU A 266 16.26 7.43 12.47
C LEU A 266 15.72 8.86 12.43
N PRO A 267 16.59 9.86 12.14
CA PRO A 267 16.10 11.20 11.86
C PRO A 267 15.15 11.17 10.65
N PHE A 268 14.09 11.99 10.70
CA PHE A 268 12.99 12.00 9.74
C PHE A 268 13.43 11.84 8.27
N PHE A 269 14.42 12.63 7.84
CA PHE A 269 14.88 12.60 6.45
C PHE A 269 15.52 11.25 6.06
N TYR A 270 16.31 10.64 6.95
CA TYR A 270 16.89 9.33 6.70
C TYR A 270 15.83 8.24 6.68
N HIS A 271 14.86 8.30 7.59
CA HIS A 271 13.71 7.38 7.58
C HIS A 271 12.92 7.51 6.26
N LEU A 272 12.66 8.74 5.80
CA LEU A 272 11.96 8.99 4.54
C LEU A 272 12.71 8.45 3.33
N VAL A 273 14.02 8.69 3.23
CA VAL A 273 14.84 8.16 2.13
C VAL A 273 14.90 6.63 2.18
N ALA A 274 15.04 6.04 3.36
CA ALA A 274 15.04 4.59 3.52
C ALA A 274 13.69 4.00 3.04
N MET A 275 12.55 4.55 3.48
CA MET A 275 11.21 4.07 3.10
C MET A 275 10.96 4.26 1.60
N PHE A 276 11.35 5.41 1.05
CA PHE A 276 11.21 5.74 -0.35
C PHE A 276 11.99 4.79 -1.24
N SER A 277 13.23 4.52 -0.88
CA SER A 277 14.14 3.75 -1.71
C SER A 277 14.03 2.23 -1.57
N SER A 278 13.35 1.75 -0.53
CA SER A 278 13.12 0.31 -0.27
C SER A 278 11.65 -0.07 -0.49
N VAL A 279 10.84 -0.02 0.57
CA VAL A 279 9.43 -0.39 0.61
C VAL A 279 8.65 0.26 -0.52
N ALA A 280 8.60 1.60 -0.56
CA ALA A 280 7.69 2.29 -1.47
C ALA A 280 8.06 1.98 -2.93
N LEU A 281 9.36 1.97 -3.26
CA LEU A 281 9.81 1.62 -4.60
C LEU A 281 9.35 0.22 -5.01
N CYS A 282 9.67 -0.79 -4.20
CA CYS A 282 9.34 -2.17 -4.54
C CYS A 282 7.83 -2.38 -4.66
N GLU A 283 7.07 -1.86 -3.71
CA GLU A 283 5.62 -2.04 -3.68
C GLU A 283 4.92 -1.32 -4.83
N GLU A 284 5.23 -0.05 -5.09
CA GLU A 284 4.58 0.70 -6.17
C GLU A 284 4.91 0.09 -7.55
N VAL A 285 6.15 -0.35 -7.77
CA VAL A 285 6.53 -1.02 -9.03
C VAL A 285 5.75 -2.33 -9.20
N LEU A 286 5.67 -3.17 -8.18
CA LEU A 286 4.94 -4.44 -8.23
C LEU A 286 3.44 -4.23 -8.49
N LYS A 287 2.83 -3.25 -7.80
CA LYS A 287 1.42 -2.92 -7.98
C LYS A 287 1.10 -2.40 -9.39
N LEU A 288 2.07 -1.78 -10.07
CA LEU A 288 1.89 -1.27 -11.43
C LEU A 288 2.02 -2.36 -12.52
N ILE A 289 2.65 -3.51 -12.25
CA ILE A 289 2.86 -4.60 -13.25
C ILE A 289 1.57 -4.96 -14.01
N PRO A 290 0.41 -5.18 -13.36
CA PRO A 290 -0.82 -5.53 -14.08
C PRO A 290 -1.33 -4.41 -14.99
N VAL A 291 -1.08 -3.14 -14.64
CA VAL A 291 -1.42 -1.98 -15.47
C VAL A 291 -0.62 -2.01 -16.78
N LEU A 292 0.68 -2.33 -16.70
CA LEU A 292 1.54 -2.48 -17.89
C LEU A 292 1.03 -3.59 -18.81
N TYR A 293 0.63 -4.71 -18.22
CA TYR A 293 0.08 -5.84 -18.98
C TYR A 293 -1.17 -5.41 -19.74
N VAL A 294 -2.10 -4.71 -19.10
CA VAL A 294 -3.34 -4.25 -19.72
C VAL A 294 -3.09 -3.19 -20.80
N ALA A 295 -2.16 -2.26 -20.57
CA ALA A 295 -1.77 -1.24 -21.53
C ALA A 295 -1.26 -1.86 -22.85
N LYS A 296 -0.49 -2.94 -22.77
CA LYS A 296 0.05 -3.63 -23.96
C LYS A 296 -0.98 -4.40 -24.77
N HIS A 297 -2.10 -4.81 -24.17
CA HIS A 297 -3.06 -5.73 -24.78
C HIS A 297 -4.43 -5.11 -25.03
N THR A 298 -4.62 -3.83 -24.69
CA THR A 298 -5.89 -3.12 -24.94
C THR A 298 -5.76 -2.23 -26.17
N VAL A 299 -6.77 -2.28 -27.04
CA VAL A 299 -6.90 -1.39 -28.20
C VAL A 299 -8.00 -0.36 -27.91
N GLY A 300 -7.78 0.91 -28.27
CA GLY A 300 -8.73 2.01 -28.08
C GLY A 300 -8.54 2.76 -26.76
N ASP A 301 -9.55 3.55 -26.35
CA ASP A 301 -9.50 4.28 -25.07
C ASP A 301 -9.46 3.29 -23.90
N TRP A 302 -8.30 3.22 -23.25
CA TRP A 302 -8.02 2.31 -22.15
C TRP A 302 -7.81 3.06 -20.82
N LYS A 303 -8.08 4.37 -20.76
CA LYS A 303 -7.85 5.18 -19.57
C LYS A 303 -8.61 4.67 -18.36
N GLN A 304 -9.92 4.48 -18.48
CA GLN A 304 -10.75 4.02 -17.36
C GLN A 304 -10.33 2.63 -16.89
N ARG A 305 -10.07 1.73 -17.85
CA ARG A 305 -9.59 0.38 -17.56
C ARG A 305 -8.25 0.42 -16.81
N CYS A 306 -7.30 1.25 -17.25
CA CYS A 306 -6.01 1.47 -16.60
C CYS A 306 -6.16 1.86 -15.13
N LEU A 307 -6.99 2.88 -14.86
CA LEU A 307 -7.23 3.37 -13.51
C LEU A 307 -7.91 2.30 -12.64
N PHE A 308 -8.89 1.59 -13.18
CA PHE A 308 -9.60 0.52 -12.46
C PHE A 308 -8.68 -0.65 -12.12
N VAL A 309 -7.86 -1.08 -13.08
CA VAL A 309 -6.84 -2.12 -12.90
C VAL A 309 -5.82 -1.70 -11.85
N GLY A 310 -5.36 -0.44 -11.88
CA GLY A 310 -4.48 0.11 -10.86
C GLY A 310 -5.12 0.07 -9.47
N ALA A 311 -6.36 0.55 -9.35
CA ALA A 311 -7.10 0.54 -8.09
C ALA A 311 -7.24 -0.88 -7.49
N MET A 312 -7.63 -1.85 -8.30
CA MET A 312 -7.83 -3.23 -7.87
C MET A 312 -6.51 -3.93 -7.53
N SER A 313 -5.43 -3.64 -8.27
CA SER A 313 -4.09 -4.12 -7.94
C SER A 313 -3.63 -3.59 -6.58
N GLY A 314 -3.72 -2.28 -6.37
CA GLY A 314 -3.36 -1.66 -5.10
C GLY A 314 -4.20 -2.16 -3.93
N LEU A 315 -5.51 -2.31 -4.11
CA LEU A 315 -6.40 -2.88 -3.09
C LEU A 315 -6.00 -4.32 -2.74
N GLY A 316 -5.73 -5.16 -3.75
CA GLY A 316 -5.26 -6.53 -3.56
C GLY A 316 -3.99 -6.61 -2.74
N PHE A 317 -3.03 -5.74 -3.06
CA PHE A 317 -1.79 -5.61 -2.31
C PHE A 317 -2.04 -5.21 -0.84
N GLY A 318 -2.78 -4.13 -0.60
CA GLY A 318 -2.98 -3.63 0.76
C GLY A 318 -3.78 -4.58 1.66
N VAL A 319 -4.72 -5.36 1.08
CA VAL A 319 -5.45 -6.40 1.84
C VAL A 319 -4.52 -7.56 2.22
N VAL A 320 -3.73 -8.11 1.30
CA VAL A 320 -2.81 -9.22 1.66
C VAL A 320 -1.75 -8.76 2.65
N GLU A 321 -1.24 -7.54 2.49
CA GLU A 321 -0.31 -6.96 3.44
C GLU A 321 -0.94 -6.86 4.83
N GLY A 322 -2.19 -6.38 4.94
CA GLY A 322 -2.95 -6.37 6.19
C GLY A 322 -3.12 -7.76 6.84
N VAL A 323 -3.26 -8.83 6.04
CA VAL A 323 -3.31 -10.21 6.53
C VAL A 323 -1.95 -10.68 7.06
N LEU A 324 -0.85 -10.39 6.37
CA LEU A 324 0.49 -10.71 6.87
C LEU A 324 0.74 -10.00 8.20
N TYR A 325 0.34 -8.74 8.26
CA TYR A 325 0.43 -7.91 9.44
C TYR A 325 -0.25 -8.47 10.67
N HIS A 326 -1.44 -9.04 10.47
CA HIS A 326 -2.14 -9.72 11.53
C HIS A 326 -1.24 -10.77 12.18
N SER A 327 -0.67 -11.67 11.38
CA SER A 327 0.11 -12.79 11.88
C SER A 327 1.45 -12.39 12.50
N GLN A 328 2.11 -11.37 11.94
CA GLN A 328 3.48 -11.03 12.32
C GLN A 328 3.56 -9.96 13.41
N VAL A 329 2.59 -9.05 13.47
CA VAL A 329 2.67 -7.90 14.37
C VAL A 329 1.43 -7.74 15.24
N TYR A 330 0.23 -7.70 14.65
CA TYR A 330 -0.97 -7.34 15.41
C TYR A 330 -1.43 -8.38 16.40
N GLN A 331 -1.41 -9.66 16.00
CA GLN A 331 -1.83 -10.75 16.88
C GLN A 331 -0.85 -10.95 18.04
N PRO A 332 0.49 -11.02 17.82
CA PRO A 332 1.45 -11.12 18.93
C PRO A 332 1.36 -9.96 19.92
N GLN A 333 1.05 -8.74 19.45
CA GLN A 333 0.94 -7.54 20.28
C GLN A 333 -0.48 -7.30 20.82
N ALA A 334 -1.42 -8.22 20.58
CA ALA A 334 -2.83 -8.10 20.98
C ALA A 334 -3.46 -6.74 20.62
N MET A 335 -3.19 -6.27 19.40
CA MET A 335 -3.68 -4.98 18.92
C MET A 335 -5.21 -4.96 18.83
N SER A 336 -5.78 -3.79 19.12
CA SER A 336 -7.22 -3.58 19.16
C SER A 336 -7.89 -3.60 17.79
N LEU A 337 -9.22 -3.78 17.78
CA LEU A 337 -10.00 -3.83 16.55
C LEU A 337 -9.89 -2.54 15.73
N SER A 338 -9.77 -1.37 16.36
CA SER A 338 -9.64 -0.10 15.64
C SER A 338 -8.41 -0.05 14.73
N ILE A 339 -7.28 -0.65 15.13
CA ILE A 339 -6.09 -0.76 14.27
C ILE A 339 -6.38 -1.64 13.04
N TYR A 340 -7.13 -2.73 13.20
CA TYR A 340 -7.53 -3.56 12.06
C TYR A 340 -8.45 -2.81 11.12
N LEU A 341 -9.33 -1.95 11.63
CA LEU A 341 -10.18 -1.11 10.79
C LEU A 341 -9.36 -0.10 9.98
N ILE A 342 -8.38 0.57 10.62
CA ILE A 342 -7.44 1.44 9.91
C ILE A 342 -6.71 0.63 8.83
N ARG A 343 -6.22 -0.57 9.16
CA ARG A 343 -5.43 -1.34 8.21
C ARG A 343 -6.24 -1.82 7.00
N PHE A 344 -7.36 -2.48 7.25
CA PHE A 344 -8.13 -3.10 6.18
C PHE A 344 -8.97 -2.09 5.39
N PHE A 345 -9.55 -1.07 6.02
CA PHE A 345 -10.40 -0.11 5.31
C PHE A 345 -9.64 1.12 4.84
N SER A 346 -8.78 1.70 5.68
CA SER A 346 -8.03 2.90 5.28
C SER A 346 -6.81 2.55 4.45
N VAL A 347 -5.87 1.78 5.00
CA VAL A 347 -4.59 1.51 4.34
C VAL A 347 -4.79 0.71 3.06
N ALA A 348 -5.60 -0.36 3.05
CA ALA A 348 -5.81 -1.11 1.82
C ALA A 348 -6.43 -0.25 0.69
N THR A 349 -7.37 0.64 1.03
CA THR A 349 -7.93 1.59 0.05
C THR A 349 -6.90 2.65 -0.36
N LEU A 350 -6.04 3.12 0.55
CA LEU A 350 -4.93 4.02 0.21
C LEU A 350 -3.95 3.37 -0.77
N HIS A 351 -3.65 2.08 -0.66
CA HIS A 351 -2.85 1.38 -1.68
C HIS A 351 -3.54 1.43 -3.04
N GLY A 352 -4.87 1.24 -3.10
CA GLY A 352 -5.64 1.45 -4.32
C GLY A 352 -5.50 2.87 -4.89
N CYS A 353 -5.59 3.90 -4.04
CA CYS A 353 -5.39 5.30 -4.42
C CYS A 353 -3.98 5.59 -4.96
N TRP A 354 -2.95 5.12 -4.25
CA TRP A 354 -1.55 5.22 -4.65
C TRP A 354 -1.31 4.60 -6.04
N THR A 355 -1.87 3.41 -6.28
CA THR A 355 -1.75 2.76 -7.59
C THR A 355 -2.60 3.43 -8.67
N ILE A 356 -3.75 4.04 -8.35
CA ILE A 356 -4.49 4.91 -9.29
C ILE A 356 -3.62 6.09 -9.74
N ILE A 357 -2.94 6.76 -8.80
CA ILE A 357 -2.06 7.89 -9.10
C ILE A 357 -0.94 7.44 -10.04
N SER A 358 -0.28 6.31 -9.75
CA SER A 358 0.74 5.75 -10.63
C SER A 358 0.20 5.35 -12.00
N ALA A 359 -0.97 4.72 -12.06
CA ALA A 359 -1.62 4.35 -13.32
C ALA A 359 -1.99 5.58 -14.16
N ALA A 360 -2.43 6.66 -13.53
CA ALA A 360 -2.71 7.93 -14.19
C ALA A 360 -1.44 8.57 -14.76
N CYS A 361 -0.36 8.64 -13.98
CA CYS A 361 0.94 9.12 -14.46
C CYS A 361 1.44 8.26 -15.63
N PHE A 362 1.35 6.94 -15.51
CA PHE A 362 1.75 6.00 -16.57
C PHE A 362 0.94 6.20 -17.86
N TYR A 363 -0.38 6.30 -17.74
CA TYR A 363 -1.25 6.59 -18.88
C TYR A 363 -0.85 7.90 -19.56
N HIS A 364 -0.65 8.97 -18.80
CA HIS A 364 -0.27 10.28 -19.35
C HIS A 364 1.11 10.30 -20.02
N LEU A 365 2.06 9.50 -19.52
CA LEU A 365 3.38 9.38 -20.14
C LEU A 365 3.35 8.59 -21.45
N ILE A 366 2.39 7.68 -21.63
CA ILE A 366 2.23 6.91 -22.87
C ILE A 366 1.37 7.65 -23.90
N GLU A 367 0.24 8.20 -23.48
CA GLU A 367 -0.79 8.77 -24.35
C GLU A 367 -0.57 10.26 -24.63
N ASN A 368 0.68 10.73 -24.72
CA ASN A 368 0.96 12.15 -24.93
C ASN A 368 0.27 12.66 -26.21
N PRO A 369 -0.80 13.46 -26.11
CA PRO A 369 -1.67 13.78 -27.23
C PRO A 369 -1.01 14.69 -28.27
N ASP A 370 0.09 15.37 -27.90
CA ASP A 370 0.83 16.26 -28.79
C ASP A 370 1.86 15.52 -29.64
N ASP A 371 2.10 14.22 -29.37
CA ASP A 371 3.16 13.45 -30.01
C ASP A 371 2.63 12.23 -30.77
N ASN A 372 2.18 12.46 -32.01
CA ASN A 372 1.86 11.39 -32.96
C ASN A 372 3.07 10.49 -33.32
N THR A 373 4.27 10.79 -32.81
CA THR A 373 5.48 10.00 -33.02
C THR A 373 5.84 9.08 -31.86
N HIS A 374 5.05 9.10 -30.76
CA HIS A 374 5.30 8.23 -29.62
C HIS A 374 5.16 6.76 -30.01
N LYS A 375 6.31 6.12 -30.19
CA LYS A 375 6.40 4.67 -30.33
C LYS A 375 6.26 4.05 -28.94
N PRO A 376 5.59 2.89 -28.83
CA PRO A 376 5.62 2.14 -27.58
C PRO A 376 7.08 1.86 -27.20
N PRO A 377 7.42 1.82 -25.89
CA PRO A 377 8.78 1.55 -25.46
C PRO A 377 9.30 0.26 -26.09
N GLU A 378 10.39 0.35 -26.85
CA GLU A 378 10.90 -0.77 -27.65
C GLU A 378 11.83 -1.66 -26.81
N ASP A 379 12.47 -1.09 -25.78
CA ASP A 379 13.38 -1.82 -24.90
C ASP A 379 12.94 -1.86 -23.42
N ILE A 380 13.52 -2.80 -22.68
CA ILE A 380 13.21 -3.01 -21.26
C ILE A 380 13.61 -1.81 -20.39
N PHE A 381 14.58 -0.99 -20.82
CA PHE A 381 15.07 0.17 -20.06
C PHE A 381 14.13 1.35 -20.18
N GLU A 382 13.61 1.62 -21.38
CA GLU A 382 12.54 2.60 -21.60
C GLU A 382 11.31 2.23 -20.77
N CYS A 383 10.91 0.96 -20.80
CA CYS A 383 9.80 0.47 -19.98
C CYS A 383 10.08 0.63 -18.48
N THR A 384 11.29 0.27 -18.01
CA THR A 384 11.69 0.43 -16.61
C THR A 384 11.69 1.91 -16.20
N PHE A 385 12.23 2.79 -17.05
CA PHE A 385 12.27 4.22 -16.78
C PHE A 385 10.85 4.81 -16.70
N LEU A 386 9.97 4.47 -17.65
CA LEU A 386 8.57 4.88 -17.62
C LEU A 386 7.86 4.42 -16.35
N ILE A 387 8.07 3.17 -15.94
CA ILE A 387 7.54 2.63 -14.67
C ILE A 387 8.04 3.48 -13.50
N LEU A 388 9.35 3.68 -13.39
CA LEU A 388 9.98 4.42 -12.29
C LEU A 388 9.41 5.84 -12.20
N VAL A 389 9.34 6.58 -13.32
CA VAL A 389 8.78 7.93 -13.35
C VAL A 389 7.30 7.93 -12.94
N SER A 390 6.53 6.93 -13.40
CA SER A 390 5.10 6.82 -13.10
C SER A 390 4.83 6.59 -11.61
N VAL A 391 5.73 5.92 -10.90
CA VAL A 391 5.52 5.60 -9.48
C VAL A 391 5.99 6.68 -8.50
N ILE A 392 6.83 7.64 -8.92
CA ILE A 392 7.45 8.64 -8.01
C ILE A 392 6.41 9.34 -7.12
N SER A 393 5.32 9.88 -7.69
CA SER A 393 4.30 10.61 -6.92
C SER A 393 3.65 9.73 -5.85
N SER A 394 3.37 8.48 -6.20
CA SER A 394 2.83 7.49 -5.27
C SER A 394 3.84 7.13 -4.19
N MET A 395 5.09 6.88 -4.57
CA MET A 395 6.17 6.56 -3.63
C MET A 395 6.39 7.67 -2.60
N ILE A 396 6.34 8.94 -3.01
CA ILE A 396 6.46 10.08 -2.08
C ILE A 396 5.32 10.04 -1.05
N LEU A 397 4.07 9.93 -1.50
CA LEU A 397 2.90 9.93 -0.61
C LEU A 397 2.90 8.73 0.33
N HIS A 398 3.21 7.55 -0.19
CA HIS A 398 3.28 6.31 0.57
C HIS A 398 4.41 6.37 1.62
N SER A 399 5.60 6.84 1.24
CA SER A 399 6.72 6.99 2.19
C SER A 399 6.43 8.02 3.26
N LEU A 400 5.85 9.17 2.89
CA LEU A 400 5.44 10.19 3.85
C LEU A 400 4.38 9.65 4.81
N TYR A 401 3.42 8.87 4.32
CA TYR A 401 2.41 8.24 5.17
C TYR A 401 3.07 7.32 6.20
N ASN A 402 3.93 6.40 5.76
CA ASN A 402 4.59 5.44 6.64
C ASN A 402 5.52 6.11 7.66
N VAL A 403 6.29 7.13 7.26
CA VAL A 403 7.15 7.85 8.21
C VAL A 403 6.32 8.68 9.18
N LEU A 404 5.32 9.42 8.69
CA LEU A 404 4.57 10.33 9.55
C LEU A 404 3.63 9.60 10.50
N VAL A 405 3.11 8.42 10.12
CA VAL A 405 2.24 7.63 11.00
C VAL A 405 3.01 7.04 12.20
N THR A 406 4.31 6.77 12.07
CA THR A 406 5.14 6.34 13.21
C THR A 406 5.41 7.49 14.20
N TRP A 407 5.24 8.74 13.78
CA TRP A 407 5.40 9.92 14.63
C TRP A 407 4.06 10.36 15.22
N SER A 408 3.02 10.38 14.40
CA SER A 408 1.67 10.81 14.79
C SER A 408 0.62 10.28 13.83
N LEU A 409 -0.41 9.62 14.39
CA LEU A 409 -1.59 9.19 13.62
C LEU A 409 -2.26 10.35 12.90
N PHE A 410 -2.25 11.56 13.48
CA PHE A 410 -2.83 12.75 12.86
C PHE A 410 -2.04 13.18 11.61
N LEU A 411 -0.70 13.15 11.66
CA LEU A 411 0.12 13.47 10.50
C LEU A 411 -0.06 12.44 9.37
N GLY A 412 -0.13 11.15 9.73
CA GLY A 412 -0.51 10.10 8.78
C GLY A 412 -1.88 10.33 8.14
N LEU A 413 -2.87 10.76 8.93
CA LEU A 413 -4.20 11.14 8.42
C LEU A 413 -4.15 12.31 7.44
N LEU A 414 -3.31 13.33 7.65
CA LEU A 414 -3.15 14.43 6.71
C LEU A 414 -2.62 13.95 5.35
N VAL A 415 -1.66 13.03 5.35
CA VAL A 415 -1.15 12.42 4.10
C VAL A 415 -2.20 11.55 3.43
N ALA A 416 -2.97 10.79 4.21
CA ALA A 416 -4.09 10.01 3.70
C ALA A 416 -5.14 10.90 3.04
N TRP A 417 -5.51 12.03 3.68
CA TRP A 417 -6.42 13.03 3.11
C TRP A 417 -5.87 13.61 1.80
N LEU A 418 -4.58 14.00 1.78
CA LEU A 418 -3.93 14.53 0.57
C LEU A 418 -3.93 13.51 -0.57
N THR A 419 -3.68 12.24 -0.26
CA THR A 419 -3.72 11.13 -1.23
C THR A 419 -5.12 11.00 -1.86
N VAL A 420 -6.17 11.03 -1.02
CA VAL A 420 -7.56 10.99 -1.49
C VAL A 420 -7.89 12.21 -2.32
N PHE A 421 -7.46 13.40 -1.89
CA PHE A 421 -7.65 14.64 -2.64
C PHE A 421 -7.07 14.57 -4.04
N ILE A 422 -5.80 14.15 -4.18
CA ILE A 422 -5.14 13.98 -5.47
C ILE A 422 -5.89 12.94 -6.32
N THR A 423 -6.27 11.81 -5.72
CA THR A 423 -7.00 10.74 -6.40
C THR A 423 -8.34 11.23 -6.95
N VAL A 424 -9.11 11.99 -6.18
CA VAL A 424 -10.38 12.58 -6.65
C VAL A 424 -10.15 13.57 -7.79
N ARG A 425 -9.06 14.36 -7.73
CA ARG A 425 -8.73 15.31 -8.80
C ARG A 425 -8.31 14.64 -10.12
N VAL A 426 -7.68 13.46 -10.05
CA VAL A 426 -7.42 12.63 -11.24
C VAL A 426 -8.72 12.31 -12.00
N PHE A 427 -9.83 12.14 -11.27
CA PHE A 427 -11.15 11.90 -11.88
C PHE A 427 -11.85 13.17 -12.33
N ASP A 428 -11.81 14.25 -11.55
CA ASP A 428 -12.48 15.52 -11.88
C ASP A 428 -11.96 16.15 -13.19
N ALA A 429 -10.64 16.04 -13.45
CA ALA A 429 -10.01 16.55 -14.68
C ALA A 429 -10.59 15.94 -15.97
N ARG A 430 -11.33 14.83 -15.88
CA ARG A 430 -12.05 14.21 -17.01
C ARG A 430 -13.22 15.06 -17.49
N SER A 431 -13.95 15.68 -16.56
CA SER A 431 -15.20 16.36 -16.87
C SER A 431 -15.01 17.63 -17.70
N GLU A 432 -13.85 18.27 -17.62
CA GLU A 432 -13.57 19.51 -18.34
C GLU A 432 -13.30 19.28 -19.83
N LEU A 433 -12.63 18.19 -20.22
CA LEU A 433 -12.33 17.91 -21.63
C LEU A 433 -13.57 17.57 -22.47
N GLN A 434 -14.57 16.89 -21.88
CA GLN A 434 -15.78 16.51 -22.60
C GLN A 434 -16.74 17.68 -22.85
N ASN A 435 -16.57 18.79 -22.12
CA ASN A 435 -17.43 19.97 -22.22
C ASN A 435 -16.87 21.07 -23.12
N LEU A 436 -15.70 20.87 -23.72
CA LEU A 436 -15.20 21.80 -24.73
C LEU A 436 -16.12 21.70 -25.96
N PRO A 437 -16.80 22.79 -26.36
CA PRO A 437 -17.68 22.78 -27.51
C PRO A 437 -16.87 22.30 -28.71
N CYS A 438 -17.33 21.21 -29.34
CA CYS A 438 -16.80 20.76 -30.61
C CYS A 438 -16.92 21.95 -31.55
N THR A 439 -15.79 22.63 -31.81
CA THR A 439 -15.77 23.73 -32.76
C THR A 439 -16.13 23.11 -34.09
N ASP A 440 -17.40 23.23 -34.48
CA ASP A 440 -17.89 22.83 -35.77
C ASP A 440 -16.96 23.49 -36.79
N SER A 441 -16.11 22.68 -37.41
CA SER A 441 -15.21 23.09 -38.49
C SER A 441 -16.03 23.28 -39.77
N THR A 442 -17.14 24.01 -39.67
CA THR A 442 -17.99 24.43 -40.78
C THR A 442 -17.61 25.86 -41.14
N GLY A 443 -16.74 25.98 -42.14
CA GLY A 443 -16.41 27.25 -42.81
C GLY A 443 -14.91 27.52 -42.77
N THR A 444 -14.17 27.54 -43.87
CA THR A 444 -14.51 28.12 -45.19
C THR A 444 -13.79 27.37 -46.30
N LYS A 445 -14.50 27.12 -47.40
CA LYS A 445 -13.92 26.89 -48.73
C LYS A 445 -13.46 28.22 -49.33
#